data_AF-A0A6A4X2Y5-F1
#
_entry.id   AF-A0A6A4X2Y5-F1
#
_cell.length_a   1.000
_cell.length_b   1.000
_cell.length_c   1.000
_cell.angle_alpha   90.00
_cell.angle_beta   90.00
_cell.angle_gamma   90.00
#
_symmetry.space_group_name_H-M   'P 1'
#
loop_
_entity.id
_entity.type
_entity.pdbx_description
1 polymer ?
#
loop_
_entity_poly.entity_id
_entity_poly.type
_entity_poly.pdbx_seq_one_letter_code
_entity_poly.pdbx_strand_id
1 'polypeptide(L)'
;MEICHGKHKGKHRVFTNPEQLAEEQKREEREREWRQKRGEESESESGSGSGSESDSSSEEEQKQRNKKLSQLNVEEKAPQQLSRREREAIEKEKARQHYQKLHAQGKTAEAQADLARLAIIRKQREEAAKKREEEKKAKEAAKEAGRSKR
;
A
#
# COMPACT_ATOMS: atom_id res chain seq x y z
N MET A 1 -37.30 25.73 -17.45
CA MET A 1 -36.50 24.69 -16.76
C MET A 1 -35.07 25.21 -16.66
N GLU A 2 -34.72 25.78 -15.52
CA GLU A 2 -33.36 26.30 -15.26
C GLU A 2 -32.46 25.13 -14.88
N ILE A 3 -31.41 24.88 -15.67
CA ILE A 3 -30.43 23.84 -15.37
C ILE A 3 -29.30 24.48 -14.57
N CYS A 4 -29.36 24.31 -13.25
CA CYS A 4 -28.28 24.63 -12.33
C CYS A 4 -27.07 23.72 -12.61
N HIS A 5 -26.10 24.23 -13.36
CA HIS A 5 -24.82 23.54 -13.56
C HIS A 5 -23.96 23.77 -12.31
N GLY A 6 -24.00 22.83 -11.36
CA GLY A 6 -23.15 22.84 -10.18
C GLY A 6 -21.67 22.96 -10.56
N LYS A 7 -21.08 24.13 -10.31
CA LYS A 7 -19.63 24.37 -10.46
C LYS A 7 -18.91 23.74 -9.28
N HIS A 8 -18.77 22.42 -9.29
CA HIS A 8 -17.87 21.74 -8.37
C HIS A 8 -16.51 21.61 -9.05
N LYS A 9 -15.63 22.58 -8.81
CA LYS A 9 -14.21 22.44 -9.16
C LYS A 9 -13.68 21.30 -8.28
N GLY A 10 -13.44 20.14 -8.87
CA GLY A 10 -12.90 18.98 -8.15
C GLY A 10 -11.65 19.37 -7.35
N LYS A 11 -11.53 18.83 -6.13
CA LYS A 11 -10.37 19.04 -5.26
C LYS A 11 -9.09 18.69 -6.03
N HIS A 12 -8.04 19.53 -5.87
CA HIS A 12 -6.73 19.28 -6.46
C HIS A 12 -6.26 17.87 -6.08
N ARG A 13 -5.96 17.04 -7.08
CA ARG A 13 -5.46 15.69 -6.84
C ARG A 13 -4.02 15.82 -6.36
N VAL A 14 -3.81 15.67 -5.06
CA VAL A 14 -2.46 15.55 -4.49
C VAL A 14 -1.98 14.15 -4.86
N PHE A 15 -0.91 14.07 -5.65
CA PHE A 15 -0.22 12.81 -5.90
C PHE A 15 0.66 12.55 -4.68
N THR A 16 0.24 11.65 -3.79
CA THR A 16 1.12 11.16 -2.73
C THR A 16 2.30 10.47 -3.37
N ASN A 17 3.48 11.08 -3.21
CA ASN A 17 4.72 10.54 -3.73
C ASN A 17 4.99 9.19 -3.02
N PRO A 18 5.43 8.13 -3.72
CA PRO A 18 5.83 6.87 -3.07
C PRO A 18 6.79 7.06 -1.89
N GLU A 19 7.64 8.10 -1.91
CA GLU A 19 8.52 8.45 -0.81
C GLU A 19 7.75 8.98 0.43
N GLN A 20 6.70 9.77 0.23
CA GLN A 20 5.84 10.28 1.31
C GLN A 20 5.04 9.15 1.97
N LEU A 21 4.57 8.17 1.18
CA LEU A 21 3.90 6.98 1.71
C LEU A 21 4.85 6.10 2.52
N ALA A 22 6.09 5.93 2.06
CA ALA A 22 7.11 5.19 2.81
C ALA A 22 7.48 5.91 4.12
N GLU A 23 7.53 7.24 4.10
CA GLU A 23 7.79 8.05 5.30
C GLU A 23 6.62 8.01 6.29
N GLU A 24 5.38 8.03 5.81
CA GLU A 24 4.18 7.81 6.63
C GLU A 24 4.19 6.42 7.27
N GLN A 25 4.53 5.36 6.53
CA GLN A 25 4.67 4.01 7.09
C GLN A 25 5.78 3.96 8.14
N LYS A 26 6.93 4.58 7.89
CA LYS A 26 8.04 4.65 8.86
C LYS A 26 7.66 5.44 10.11
N ARG A 27 6.82 6.47 9.96
CA ARG A 27 6.28 7.25 11.07
C ARG A 27 5.27 6.45 11.88
N GLU A 28 4.37 5.72 11.22
CA GLU A 28 3.42 4.81 11.86
C GLU A 28 4.13 3.64 12.55
N GLU A 29 5.17 3.07 11.96
CA GLU A 29 6.00 2.02 12.57
C GLU A 29 6.69 2.53 13.83
N ARG A 30 7.30 3.72 13.77
CA ARG A 30 7.90 4.37 14.93
C ARG A 30 6.87 4.67 16.02
N GLU A 31 5.66 5.08 15.63
CA GLU A 31 4.57 5.32 16.58
C GLU A 31 4.07 4.01 17.20
N ARG A 32 3.95 2.93 16.43
CA ARG A 32 3.61 1.59 16.93
C ARG A 32 4.68 1.06 17.88
N GLU A 33 5.95 1.23 17.53
CA GLU A 33 7.06 0.86 18.40
C GLU A 33 7.04 1.69 19.70
N TRP A 34 6.73 2.98 19.60
CA TRP A 34 6.57 3.85 20.78
C TRP A 34 5.40 3.42 21.67
N ARG A 35 4.24 3.08 21.09
CA ARG A 35 3.07 2.57 21.81
C ARG A 35 3.34 1.20 22.45
N GLN A 36 4.01 0.30 21.74
CA GLN A 36 4.40 -1.03 22.24
C GLN A 36 5.40 -0.91 23.40
N LYS A 37 6.36 0.02 23.30
CA LYS A 37 7.32 0.30 24.38
C LYS A 37 6.67 0.94 25.61
N ARG A 38 5.54 1.63 25.44
CA ARG A 38 4.75 2.22 26.53
C ARG A 38 3.72 1.25 27.13
N GLY A 39 3.58 0.04 26.58
CA GLY A 39 2.63 -0.97 27.05
C GLY A 39 1.18 -0.72 26.66
N GLU A 40 0.90 0.18 25.71
CA GLU A 40 -0.44 0.35 25.12
C GLU A 40 -0.55 -0.54 23.88
N GLU A 41 -0.77 -1.84 24.09
CA GLU A 41 -1.25 -2.74 23.05
C GLU A 41 -2.78 -2.62 22.98
N SER A 42 -3.27 -1.69 22.16
CA SER A 42 -4.70 -1.62 21.83
C SER A 42 -4.97 -2.47 20.60
N GLU A 43 -5.90 -3.40 20.84
CA GLU A 43 -6.58 -4.31 19.94
C GLU A 43 -6.99 -3.67 18.59
N SER A 44 -7.02 -4.53 17.56
CA SER A 44 -7.35 -4.16 16.18
C SER A 44 -8.86 -4.14 15.99
N GLU A 45 -9.49 -2.97 16.04
CA GLU A 45 -10.86 -2.80 15.57
C GLU A 45 -10.96 -1.93 14.30
N SER A 46 -11.37 -2.58 13.21
CA SER A 46 -12.28 -1.95 12.26
C SER A 46 -13.65 -1.87 12.95
N GLY A 47 -14.10 -0.66 13.32
CA GLY A 47 -15.39 -0.48 13.98
C GLY A 47 -15.82 0.97 14.03
N SER A 48 -16.98 1.25 13.44
CA SER A 48 -17.65 2.54 13.39
C SER A 48 -18.21 2.97 14.75
N GLY A 49 -17.86 4.19 15.20
CA GLY A 49 -18.79 5.10 15.88
C GLY A 49 -18.97 5.01 17.41
N SER A 50 -19.30 6.18 17.96
CA SER A 50 -19.80 6.48 19.31
C SER A 50 -18.75 6.71 20.41
N GLY A 51 -18.72 7.96 20.88
CA GLY A 51 -18.02 8.35 22.08
C GLY A 51 -18.63 7.72 23.32
N SER A 52 -17.77 7.47 24.30
CA SER A 52 -18.13 7.39 25.71
C SER A 52 -16.84 7.52 26.52
N GLU A 53 -16.66 8.69 27.11
CA GLU A 53 -15.79 8.87 28.27
C GLU A 53 -16.06 7.82 29.36
N SER A 54 -15.00 7.15 29.81
CA SER A 54 -14.97 6.48 31.11
C SER A 54 -13.54 6.46 31.64
N ASP A 55 -13.28 7.42 32.53
CA ASP A 55 -12.11 7.47 33.42
C ASP A 55 -12.34 6.45 34.53
N SER A 56 -11.51 5.41 34.59
CA SER A 56 -11.51 4.47 35.71
C SER A 56 -10.08 4.35 36.23
N SER A 57 -9.83 5.15 37.28
CA SER A 57 -8.67 5.03 38.14
C SER A 57 -8.62 3.64 38.77
N SER A 58 -7.49 2.94 38.62
CA SER A 58 -7.15 1.77 39.44
C SER A 58 -5.64 1.69 39.62
N GLU A 59 -5.18 2.27 40.72
CA GLU A 59 -3.91 1.96 41.35
C GLU A 59 -3.96 0.53 41.90
N GLU A 60 -3.07 -0.37 41.43
CA GLU A 60 -2.49 -1.37 42.31
C GLU A 60 -1.16 -1.94 41.79
N GLU A 61 -0.24 -2.08 42.74
CA GLU A 61 1.16 -2.46 42.62
C GLU A 61 1.37 -3.84 41.98
N GLN A 62 2.24 -3.93 40.96
CA GLN A 62 2.81 -5.21 40.52
C GLN A 62 4.32 -5.26 40.73
N LYS A 63 4.64 -5.77 41.92
CA LYS A 63 5.94 -6.16 42.44
C LYS A 63 6.76 -6.98 41.45
N GLN A 64 7.80 -6.36 40.89
CA GLN A 64 8.82 -7.00 40.05
C GLN A 64 9.49 -8.17 40.80
N ARG A 65 9.29 -9.40 40.32
CA ARG A 65 10.03 -10.58 40.77
C ARG A 65 11.01 -11.01 39.67
N ASN A 66 12.25 -10.58 39.84
CA ASN A 66 13.38 -10.91 38.99
C ASN A 66 13.71 -12.40 39.13
N LYS A 67 13.23 -13.26 38.21
CA LYS A 67 13.69 -14.65 38.10
C LYS A 67 14.76 -14.74 37.01
N LYS A 68 15.90 -15.30 37.39
CA LYS A 68 17.17 -15.32 36.67
C LYS A 68 17.04 -16.00 35.29
N LEU A 69 17.42 -15.29 34.24
CA LEU A 69 17.40 -15.68 32.81
C LEU A 69 18.64 -16.49 32.36
N SER A 70 19.41 -17.08 33.27
CA SER A 70 20.75 -17.61 32.93
C SER A 70 20.83 -19.14 32.80
N GLN A 71 19.71 -19.85 32.67
CA GLN A 71 19.71 -21.34 32.64
C GLN A 71 18.74 -21.96 31.62
N LEU A 72 18.46 -21.29 30.50
CA LEU A 72 17.83 -21.94 29.34
C LEU A 72 18.90 -22.25 28.30
N ASN A 73 19.46 -23.42 28.49
CA ASN A 73 20.39 -24.14 27.65
C ASN A 73 19.87 -24.21 26.19
N VAL A 74 20.70 -23.78 25.23
CA VAL A 74 20.34 -23.55 23.81
C VAL A 74 20.57 -24.79 22.93
N GLU A 75 20.97 -25.93 23.49
CA GLU A 75 21.60 -27.00 22.68
C GLU A 75 20.72 -28.19 22.25
N GLU A 76 19.43 -28.24 22.55
CA GLU A 76 18.57 -29.35 22.08
C GLU A 76 17.24 -28.89 21.50
N LYS A 77 17.28 -28.07 20.44
CA LYS A 77 16.12 -27.96 19.53
C LYS A 77 16.20 -29.06 18.47
N ALA A 78 16.10 -30.32 18.90
CA ALA A 78 15.61 -31.38 18.02
C ALA A 78 14.35 -30.84 17.31
N PRO A 79 14.13 -31.10 16.00
CA PRO A 79 13.06 -30.46 15.25
C PRO A 79 11.76 -30.73 15.99
N GLN A 80 11.26 -29.70 16.70
CA GLN A 80 10.00 -29.76 17.41
C GLN A 80 9.00 -30.19 16.35
N GLN A 81 8.47 -31.40 16.49
CA GLN A 81 7.53 -31.95 15.53
C GLN A 81 6.27 -31.12 15.67
N LEU A 82 6.21 -30.03 14.90
CA LEU A 82 5.08 -29.11 14.84
C LEU A 82 3.83 -29.96 14.73
N SER A 83 2.86 -29.67 15.59
CA SER A 83 1.59 -30.37 15.59
C SER A 83 1.02 -30.35 14.18
N ARG A 84 0.29 -31.38 13.76
CA ARG A 84 -0.31 -31.46 12.42
C ARG A 84 -1.04 -30.15 12.04
N ARG A 85 -1.69 -29.55 13.04
CA ARG A 85 -2.39 -28.26 12.94
C ARG A 85 -1.46 -27.07 12.65
N GLU A 86 -0.28 -27.05 13.23
CA GLU A 86 0.72 -26.00 13.03
C GLU A 86 1.39 -26.13 11.66
N ARG A 87 1.63 -27.36 11.19
CA ARG A 87 2.18 -27.61 9.84
C ARG A 87 1.24 -27.09 8.75
N GLU A 88 -0.04 -27.43 8.86
CA GLU A 88 -1.06 -26.96 7.91
C GLU A 88 -1.23 -25.43 7.97
N ALA A 89 -1.14 -24.81 9.15
CA ALA A 89 -1.18 -23.36 9.29
C ALA A 89 0.02 -22.67 8.61
N ILE A 90 1.23 -23.19 8.81
CA ILE A 90 2.45 -22.66 8.19
C ILE A 90 2.43 -22.85 6.67
N GLU A 91 1.94 -23.99 6.18
CA GLU A 91 1.81 -24.23 4.75
C GLU A 91 0.79 -23.30 4.10
N LYS A 92 -0.35 -23.07 4.76
CA LYS A 92 -1.35 -22.10 4.31
C LYS A 92 -0.78 -20.69 4.25
N GLU A 93 0.00 -20.29 5.26
CA GLU A 93 0.67 -19.00 5.25
C GLU A 93 1.71 -18.90 4.13
N LYS A 94 2.55 -19.91 3.96
CA LYS A 94 3.53 -19.98 2.86
C LYS A 94 2.86 -19.93 1.49
N ALA A 95 1.73 -20.62 1.30
CA ALA A 95 0.96 -20.59 0.06
C ALA A 95 0.41 -19.19 -0.21
N ARG A 96 -0.12 -18.51 0.83
CA ARG A 96 -0.58 -17.12 0.71
C ARG A 96 0.57 -16.18 0.35
N GLN A 97 1.71 -16.28 1.03
CA GLN A 97 2.90 -15.48 0.75
C GLN A 97 3.42 -15.74 -0.67
N HIS A 98 3.42 -17.00 -1.11
CA HIS A 98 3.82 -17.38 -2.46
C HIS A 98 2.88 -16.79 -3.52
N TYR A 99 1.56 -16.87 -3.31
CA TYR A 99 0.57 -16.25 -4.18
C TYR A 99 0.78 -14.73 -4.26
N GLN A 100 0.93 -14.06 -3.12
CA GLN A 100 1.20 -12.61 -3.06
C GLN A 100 2.49 -12.26 -3.80
N LYS A 101 3.55 -13.05 -3.63
CA LYS A 101 4.82 -12.87 -4.34
C LYS A 101 4.67 -13.04 -5.85
N LEU A 102 3.94 -14.06 -6.31
CA LEU A 102 3.66 -14.24 -7.74
C LEU A 102 2.78 -13.13 -8.31
N HIS A 103 1.80 -12.67 -7.54
CA HIS A 103 0.92 -11.57 -7.94
C HIS A 103 1.71 -10.26 -8.07
N ALA A 104 2.58 -9.95 -7.09
CA ALA A 104 3.49 -8.81 -7.15
C ALA A 104 4.47 -8.91 -8.33
N GLN A 105 4.90 -10.12 -8.70
CA GLN A 105 5.72 -10.36 -9.91
C GLN A 105 4.94 -10.24 -11.22
N GLY A 106 3.61 -10.07 -11.18
CA GLY A 106 2.79 -10.03 -12.38
C GLY A 106 2.61 -11.39 -13.04
N LYS A 107 2.79 -12.50 -12.30
CA LYS A 107 2.70 -13.87 -12.85
C LYS A 107 1.33 -14.51 -12.69
N THR A 108 0.47 -13.97 -11.83
CA THR A 108 -0.93 -14.40 -11.72
C THR A 108 -1.72 -13.88 -12.93
N ALA A 109 -2.76 -14.61 -13.34
CA ALA A 109 -3.59 -14.22 -14.48
C ALA A 109 -4.20 -12.81 -14.30
N GLU A 110 -4.61 -12.48 -13.07
CA GLU A 110 -5.12 -11.16 -12.70
C GLU A 110 -4.08 -10.06 -12.96
N ALA A 111 -2.86 -10.21 -12.44
CA ALA A 111 -1.83 -9.19 -12.58
C ALA A 111 -1.33 -9.09 -14.04
N GLN A 112 -1.29 -10.20 -14.77
CA GLN A 112 -1.01 -10.19 -16.21
C GLN A 112 -2.06 -9.41 -17.00
N ALA A 113 -3.35 -9.58 -16.69
CA ALA A 113 -4.43 -8.86 -17.33
C ALA A 113 -4.33 -7.34 -17.07
N ASP A 114 -4.01 -6.94 -15.84
CA ASP A 114 -3.79 -5.53 -15.50
C ASP A 114 -2.57 -4.95 -16.23
N LEU A 115 -1.46 -5.68 -16.29
CA LEU A 115 -0.29 -5.28 -17.06
C LEU A 115 -0.61 -5.14 -18.56
N ALA A 116 -1.38 -6.07 -19.12
CA ALA A 116 -1.82 -6.02 -20.51
C ALA A 116 -2.72 -4.79 -20.76
N ARG A 117 -3.65 -4.50 -19.84
CA ARG A 117 -4.49 -3.30 -19.90
C ARG A 117 -3.64 -2.03 -19.88
N LEU A 118 -2.66 -1.95 -18.99
CA LEU A 118 -1.72 -0.82 -18.93
C LEU A 118 -0.89 -0.70 -20.21
N ALA A 119 -0.44 -1.82 -20.79
CA ALA A 119 0.31 -1.83 -22.05
C ALA A 119 -0.53 -1.28 -23.22
N ILE A 120 -1.83 -1.62 -23.30
CA ILE A 120 -2.74 -1.07 -24.31
C ILE A 120 -2.85 0.46 -24.16
N ILE A 121 -3.02 0.96 -22.93
CA ILE A 121 -3.10 2.41 -22.66
C ILE A 121 -1.79 3.11 -23.06
N ARG A 122 -0.64 2.52 -22.74
CA ARG A 122 0.67 3.06 -23.17
C ARG A 122 0.76 3.16 -24.68
N LYS A 123 0.43 2.09 -25.41
CA LYS A 123 0.40 2.09 -26.89
C LYS A 123 -0.52 3.17 -27.45
N GLN A 124 -1.74 3.28 -26.93
CA GLN A 124 -2.68 4.32 -27.37
C GLN A 124 -2.17 5.73 -27.12
N ARG A 125 -1.49 5.96 -25.99
CA ARG A 125 -0.89 7.26 -25.67
C ARG A 125 0.29 7.59 -26.59
N GLU A 126 1.16 6.61 -26.85
CA GLU A 126 2.29 6.76 -27.76
C GLU A 126 1.82 7.01 -29.20
N GLU A 127 0.84 6.26 -29.68
CA GLU A 127 0.24 6.47 -31.00
C GLU A 127 -0.45 7.84 -31.12
N ALA A 128 -1.17 8.27 -30.08
CA ALA A 128 -1.77 9.60 -30.05
C ALA A 128 -0.71 10.72 -30.01
N ALA A 129 0.40 10.52 -29.31
CA ALA A 129 1.51 11.46 -29.29
C ALA A 129 2.17 11.56 -30.67
N LYS A 130 2.48 10.43 -31.30
CA LYS A 130 3.03 10.37 -32.67
C LYS A 130 2.11 11.03 -33.68
N LYS A 131 0.80 10.73 -33.66
CA LYS A 131 -0.19 11.38 -34.53
C LYS A 131 -0.24 12.90 -34.33
N ARG A 132 -0.15 13.38 -33.09
CA ARG A 132 -0.10 14.83 -32.80
C ARG A 132 1.20 15.47 -33.30
N GLU A 133 2.33 14.79 -33.22
CA GLU A 133 3.61 15.30 -33.74
C GLU A 133 3.62 15.37 -35.26
N GLU A 134 3.11 14.34 -35.93
CA GLU A 134 2.94 14.32 -37.39
C GLU A 134 1.99 15.42 -37.86
N GLU A 135 0.84 15.59 -37.21
CA GLU A 135 -0.10 16.66 -37.53
C GLU A 135 0.51 18.05 -37.28
N LYS A 136 1.26 18.24 -36.19
CA LYS A 136 1.97 19.49 -35.93
C LYS A 136 3.01 19.77 -37.02
N LYS A 137 3.82 18.79 -37.39
CA LYS A 137 4.84 18.94 -38.44
C LYS A 137 4.20 19.24 -39.80
N ALA A 138 3.09 18.59 -40.14
CA ALA A 138 2.33 18.88 -41.37
C ALA A 138 1.73 20.29 -41.35
N LYS A 139 1.17 20.72 -40.21
CA LYS A 139 0.65 22.09 -40.05
C LYS A 139 1.76 23.14 -40.12
N GLU A 140 2.93 22.88 -39.56
CA GLU A 140 4.09 23.78 -39.64
C GLU A 140 4.63 23.85 -41.06
N ALA A 141 4.77 22.72 -41.75
CA ALA A 141 5.15 22.69 -43.17
C ALA A 141 4.13 23.44 -44.06
N ALA A 142 2.83 23.28 -43.81
CA ALA A 142 1.77 24.00 -44.52
C ALA A 142 1.80 25.51 -44.22
N LYS A 143 2.05 25.91 -42.97
CA LYS A 143 2.21 27.32 -42.58
C LYS A 143 3.45 27.94 -43.23
N GLU A 144 4.56 27.22 -43.29
CA GLU A 144 5.80 27.69 -43.92
C GLU A 144 5.67 27.78 -45.45
N ALA A 145 5.01 26.80 -46.08
CA ALA A 145 4.65 26.86 -47.49
C ALA A 145 3.70 28.02 -47.81
N GLY A 146 2.74 28.34 -46.92
CA GLY A 146 1.88 29.51 -47.06
C GLY A 146 2.60 30.85 -46.81
N ARG A 147 3.59 30.86 -45.92
CA ARG A 147 4.41 32.04 -45.58
C ARG A 147 5.45 32.36 -46.66
N SER A 148 6.02 31.37 -47.31
CA SER A 148 6.95 31.54 -48.44
C SER A 148 6.26 31.93 -49.76
N LYS A 149 4.93 31.82 -49.83
CA LYS A 149 4.12 32.14 -51.01
C LYS A 149 3.38 33.48 -50.92
N ARG A 150 3.53 34.20 -49.80
CA ARG A 150 3.09 35.59 -49.60
C ARG A 150 4.28 36.54 -49.76
#